data_AF-A0A328WTL1-F1
#
_entry.id   AF-A0A328WTL1-F1
#
_cell.length_a   1.000
_cell.length_b   1.000
_cell.length_c   1.000
_cell.angle_alpha   90.00
_cell.angle_beta   90.00
_cell.angle_gamma   90.00
#
_symmetry.space_group_name_H-M   'P 1'
#
loop_
_entity.id
_entity.type
_entity.pdbx_description
1 polymer ?
#
loop_
_entity_poly.entity_id
_entity_poly.type
_entity_poly.pdbx_seq_one_letter_code
_entity_poly.pdbx_strand_id
1 'polypeptide(L)'
;MKTIFLLITLFFSFLCIGQNIDSLVSKRNNLEWINELKQINSKEEKIKKIIEKIKSDSIVSKPDIPEIIVIKVDKGEDLSDAIRKRTKCKIIFVLTQKNSIRLLDLNQYPKNTIIINYFNSISIDSIEIIEGDKALSLFGTSATCGVVVLKSNNGKLKRAIKKSLKV
;
A
#
# COMPACT_ATOMS: atom_id res chain seq x y z
N MET A 1 48.48 -15.49 -12.49
CA MET A 1 47.19 -15.20 -13.16
C MET A 1 46.00 -16.01 -12.61
N LYS A 2 46.16 -17.30 -12.27
CA LYS A 2 45.06 -18.13 -11.72
C LYS A 2 44.50 -17.66 -10.36
N THR A 3 45.33 -17.10 -9.49
CA THR A 3 44.92 -16.57 -8.17
C THR A 3 44.16 -15.25 -8.22
N ILE A 4 44.48 -14.38 -9.20
CA ILE A 4 43.79 -13.10 -9.42
C ILE A 4 42.36 -13.34 -9.94
N PHE A 5 42.17 -14.35 -10.80
CA PHE A 5 40.85 -14.74 -11.30
C PHE A 5 39.93 -15.29 -10.20
N LEU A 6 40.52 -15.92 -9.18
CA LEU A 6 39.81 -16.46 -8.01
C LEU A 6 39.37 -15.37 -7.03
N LEU A 7 40.13 -14.28 -6.91
CA LEU A 7 39.77 -13.08 -6.13
C LEU A 7 38.65 -12.27 -6.80
N ILE A 8 38.66 -12.17 -8.13
CA ILE A 8 37.62 -11.45 -8.89
C ILE A 8 36.26 -12.18 -8.79
N THR A 9 36.27 -13.52 -8.82
CA THR A 9 35.05 -14.32 -8.67
C THR A 9 34.47 -14.29 -7.26
N LEU A 10 35.30 -14.16 -6.22
CA LEU A 10 34.86 -13.97 -4.83
C LEU A 10 34.31 -12.57 -4.53
N PHE A 11 34.67 -11.55 -5.32
CA PHE A 11 34.15 -10.19 -5.12
C PHE A 11 32.74 -10.01 -5.70
N PHE A 12 32.43 -10.70 -6.80
CA PHE A 12 31.09 -10.62 -7.43
C PHE A 12 29.99 -11.35 -6.67
N SER A 13 30.33 -12.34 -5.82
CA SER A 13 29.33 -13.06 -5.01
C SER A 13 28.74 -12.19 -3.89
N PHE A 14 29.40 -11.12 -3.46
CA PHE A 14 28.87 -10.17 -2.48
C PHE A 14 27.83 -9.19 -3.05
N LEU A 15 27.75 -9.04 -4.38
CA LEU A 15 26.82 -8.08 -5.01
C LEU A 15 25.40 -8.64 -5.21
N CYS A 16 25.13 -9.90 -4.83
CA CYS A 16 23.82 -10.54 -5.04
C CYS A 16 22.82 -10.38 -3.87
N ILE A 17 23.09 -9.53 -2.88
CA ILE A 17 22.15 -9.27 -1.75
C ILE A 17 21.13 -8.18 -2.16
N GLY A 18 20.34 -8.42 -3.22
CA GLY A 18 19.48 -7.38 -3.81
C GLY A 18 18.00 -7.41 -3.42
N GLN A 19 17.46 -8.56 -3.00
CA GLN A 19 15.99 -8.73 -3.03
C GLN A 19 15.26 -8.37 -1.72
N ASN A 20 15.95 -8.31 -0.58
CA ASN A 20 15.33 -8.09 0.74
C ASN A 20 15.46 -6.65 1.26
N ILE A 21 16.36 -5.85 0.67
CA ILE A 21 16.57 -4.46 1.07
C ILE A 21 15.38 -3.59 0.62
N ASP A 22 14.88 -3.80 -0.60
CA ASP A 22 13.77 -3.03 -1.16
C ASP A 22 12.46 -3.18 -0.38
N SER A 23 12.14 -4.39 0.11
CA SER A 23 10.93 -4.64 0.90
C SER A 23 10.99 -3.95 2.27
N LEU A 24 12.15 -4.00 2.93
CA LEU A 24 12.37 -3.34 4.22
C LEU A 24 12.35 -1.82 4.11
N VAL A 25 12.99 -1.26 3.07
CA VAL A 25 12.98 0.18 2.79
C VAL A 25 11.57 0.68 2.50
N SER A 26 10.82 -0.04 1.66
CA SER A 26 9.42 0.30 1.36
C SER A 26 8.53 0.27 2.61
N LYS A 27 8.70 -0.73 3.48
CA LYS A 27 7.97 -0.83 4.75
C LYS A 27 8.27 0.33 5.69
N ARG A 28 9.55 0.70 5.85
CA ARG A 28 9.95 1.85 6.68
C ARG A 28 9.35 3.15 6.16
N ASN A 29 9.47 3.41 4.86
CA ASN A 29 8.94 4.63 4.23
C ASN A 29 7.42 4.74 4.40
N ASN A 30 6.69 3.62 4.28
CA ASN A 30 5.23 3.60 4.48
C ASN A 30 4.85 3.84 5.96
N LEU A 31 5.63 3.30 6.90
CA LEU A 31 5.41 3.56 8.33
C LEU A 31 5.66 5.03 8.69
N GLU A 32 6.76 5.61 8.19
CA GLU A 32 7.07 7.04 8.33
C GLU A 32 5.93 7.89 7.74
N TRP A 33 5.48 7.57 6.54
CA TRP A 33 4.37 8.28 5.90
C TRP A 33 3.05 8.20 6.70
N ILE A 34 2.72 7.05 7.28
CA ILE A 34 1.54 6.90 8.15
C ILE A 34 1.69 7.74 9.42
N ASN A 35 2.87 7.75 10.04
CA ASN A 35 3.14 8.56 11.21
C ASN A 35 2.99 10.06 10.89
N GLU A 36 3.54 10.52 9.77
CA GLU A 36 3.33 11.88 9.28
C GLU A 36 1.84 12.18 9.06
N LEU A 37 1.10 11.27 8.43
CA LEU A 37 -0.33 11.44 8.18
C LEU A 37 -1.12 11.60 9.48
N LYS A 38 -0.75 10.87 10.55
CA LYS A 38 -1.40 10.98 11.87
C LYS A 38 -1.23 12.36 12.49
N GLN A 39 -0.06 12.98 12.34
CA GLN A 39 0.28 14.28 12.93
C GLN A 39 -0.40 15.47 12.25
N ILE A 40 -0.93 15.31 11.04
CA ILE A 40 -1.60 16.39 10.33
C ILE A 40 -2.97 16.69 10.95
N ASN A 41 -3.16 17.89 11.50
CA ASN A 41 -4.42 18.26 12.13
C ASN A 41 -5.50 18.66 11.11
N SER A 42 -5.10 19.26 9.99
CA SER A 42 -6.03 19.67 8.95
C SER A 42 -6.56 18.47 8.17
N LYS A 43 -7.89 18.32 8.13
CA LYS A 43 -8.56 17.31 7.31
C LYS A 43 -8.28 17.50 5.81
N GLU A 44 -8.23 18.75 5.36
CA GLU A 44 -7.93 19.06 3.96
C GLU A 44 -6.51 18.65 3.58
N GLU A 45 -5.54 18.96 4.44
CA GLU A 45 -4.14 18.58 4.23
C GLU A 45 -3.94 17.06 4.30
N LYS A 46 -4.62 16.37 5.25
CA LYS A 46 -4.67 14.90 5.30
C LYS A 46 -5.18 14.32 3.98
N ILE A 47 -6.28 14.85 3.46
CA ILE A 47 -6.87 14.39 2.19
C ILE A 47 -5.88 14.63 1.04
N LYS A 48 -5.26 15.80 0.96
CA LYS A 48 -4.27 16.13 -0.08
C LYS A 48 -3.11 15.13 -0.06
N LYS A 49 -2.51 14.88 1.12
CA LYS A 49 -1.40 13.93 1.27
C LYS A 49 -1.81 12.49 0.88
N ILE A 50 -3.04 12.07 1.22
CA ILE A 50 -3.58 10.77 0.79
C ILE A 50 -3.72 10.70 -0.73
N ILE A 51 -4.26 11.73 -1.38
CA ILE A 51 -4.40 11.78 -2.85
C ILE A 51 -3.04 11.67 -3.52
N GLU A 52 -2.04 12.41 -3.04
CA GLU A 52 -0.67 12.39 -3.55
C GLU A 52 -0.07 10.98 -3.44
N LYS A 53 -0.23 10.33 -2.28
CA LYS A 53 0.27 8.97 -2.04
C LYS A 53 -0.42 7.92 -2.91
N ILE A 54 -1.74 7.99 -3.07
CA ILE A 54 -2.47 7.06 -3.98
C ILE A 54 -1.95 7.19 -5.41
N LYS A 55 -1.71 8.42 -5.87
CA LYS A 55 -1.18 8.68 -7.21
C LYS A 55 0.26 8.16 -7.33
N SER A 56 1.14 8.48 -6.39
CA SER A 56 2.55 8.07 -6.44
C SER A 56 2.72 6.56 -6.39
N ASP A 57 1.96 5.88 -5.54
CA ASP A 57 2.00 4.42 -5.39
C ASP A 57 1.39 3.69 -6.60
N SER A 58 0.85 4.43 -7.56
CA SER A 58 0.30 3.95 -8.82
C SER A 58 1.15 4.32 -10.04
N ILE A 59 2.39 4.83 -9.86
CA ILE A 59 3.29 5.17 -10.98
C ILE A 59 4.05 3.94 -11.54
N VAL A 60 3.67 2.72 -11.15
CA VAL A 60 4.42 1.50 -11.50
C VAL A 60 3.57 0.53 -12.34
N SER A 61 3.97 0.37 -13.60
CA SER A 61 3.66 -0.82 -14.42
C SER A 61 3.98 -2.05 -13.59
N LYS A 62 2.97 -2.87 -13.25
CA LYS A 62 3.16 -4.11 -12.49
C LYS A 62 4.30 -4.92 -13.13
N PRO A 63 5.41 -5.22 -12.43
CA PRO A 63 6.03 -6.52 -12.66
C PRO A 63 5.01 -7.55 -12.19
N ASP A 64 4.85 -8.66 -12.92
CA ASP A 64 3.97 -9.77 -12.54
C ASP A 64 4.27 -10.19 -11.10
N ILE A 65 3.47 -9.70 -10.16
CA ILE A 65 3.51 -10.18 -8.78
C ILE A 65 2.76 -11.51 -8.85
N PRO A 66 3.42 -12.66 -8.62
CA PRO A 66 2.73 -13.94 -8.63
C PRO A 66 1.59 -13.87 -7.62
N GLU A 67 0.40 -14.27 -8.07
CA GLU A 67 -0.85 -14.28 -7.30
C GLU A 67 -0.74 -15.13 -6.01
N ILE A 68 0.32 -15.94 -5.94
CA ILE A 68 0.66 -16.83 -4.83
C ILE A 68 1.97 -16.36 -4.18
N ILE A 69 1.87 -15.86 -2.95
CA ILE A 69 3.04 -15.60 -2.10
C ILE A 69 3.34 -16.89 -1.33
N VAL A 70 4.38 -17.61 -1.73
CA VAL A 70 4.88 -18.76 -0.96
C VAL A 70 5.70 -18.23 0.21
N ILE A 71 5.10 -18.21 1.40
CA ILE A 71 5.76 -17.76 2.62
C ILE A 71 6.41 -18.98 3.27
N LYS A 72 7.73 -19.09 3.12
CA LYS A 72 8.51 -20.00 3.97
C LYS A 72 8.44 -19.47 5.40
N VAL A 73 8.12 -20.32 6.37
CA VAL A 73 8.13 -19.98 7.80
C VAL A 73 9.29 -20.74 8.43
N ASP A 74 10.18 -20.03 9.12
CA ASP A 74 11.33 -20.68 9.76
C ASP A 74 10.87 -21.41 11.04
N LYS A 75 11.62 -22.42 11.49
CA LYS A 75 11.24 -23.23 12.65
C LYS A 75 11.21 -22.37 13.92
N GLY A 76 10.02 -22.16 14.48
CA GLY A 76 9.80 -21.29 15.66
C GLY A 76 9.44 -19.84 15.33
N GLU A 77 9.35 -19.47 14.05
CA GLU A 77 8.82 -18.17 13.60
C GLU A 77 7.28 -18.24 13.54
N ASP A 78 6.60 -17.21 14.04
CA ASP A 78 5.15 -17.10 13.87
C ASP A 78 4.79 -16.76 12.41
N LEU A 79 3.71 -17.34 11.89
CA LEU A 79 3.27 -17.11 10.51
C LEU A 79 3.04 -15.62 10.22
N SER A 80 2.49 -14.87 11.18
CA SER A 80 2.26 -13.43 11.04
C SER A 80 3.56 -12.64 10.93
N ASP A 81 4.61 -13.05 11.66
CA ASP A 81 5.92 -12.44 11.60
C ASP A 81 6.64 -12.79 10.29
N ALA A 82 6.52 -14.05 9.84
CA ALA A 82 7.03 -14.48 8.54
C ALA A 82 6.37 -13.70 7.38
N ILE A 83 5.04 -13.50 7.43
CA ILE A 83 4.29 -12.64 6.50
C ILE A 83 4.84 -11.21 6.56
N ARG A 84 4.97 -10.64 7.75
CA ARG A 84 5.42 -9.25 7.94
C ARG A 84 6.82 -8.97 7.42
N LYS A 85 7.68 -9.99 7.40
CA LYS A 85 9.08 -9.89 6.99
C LYS A 85 9.27 -10.06 5.48
N ARG A 86 8.46 -10.92 4.84
CA ARG A 86 8.70 -11.38 3.45
C ARG A 86 7.77 -10.76 2.41
N THR A 87 6.75 -10.01 2.81
CA THR A 87 5.76 -9.45 1.87
C THR A 87 6.16 -8.05 1.41
N LYS A 88 6.14 -7.80 0.09
CA LYS A 88 6.18 -6.43 -0.45
C LYS A 88 4.99 -5.65 0.11
N CYS A 89 5.28 -4.52 0.72
CA CYS A 89 4.37 -3.88 1.65
C CYS A 89 3.85 -2.58 1.04
N LYS A 90 2.53 -2.46 0.83
CA LYS A 90 1.85 -1.29 0.27
C LYS A 90 0.74 -0.85 1.22
N ILE A 91 0.55 0.45 1.38
CA ILE A 91 -0.59 0.98 2.13
C ILE A 91 -1.86 0.74 1.31
N ILE A 92 -2.86 0.13 1.93
CA ILE A 92 -4.17 -0.07 1.28
C ILE A 92 -5.01 1.19 1.47
N PHE A 93 -5.57 1.71 0.39
CA PHE A 93 -6.51 2.83 0.44
C PHE A 93 -7.90 2.35 0.09
N VAL A 94 -8.89 2.59 0.96
CA VAL A 94 -10.29 2.22 0.69
C VAL A 94 -11.23 3.39 0.91
N LEU A 95 -12.21 3.51 0.02
CA LEU A 95 -13.36 4.39 0.19
C LEU A 95 -14.55 3.54 0.64
N THR A 96 -15.14 3.88 1.79
CA THR A 96 -16.35 3.24 2.29
C THR A 96 -17.53 4.20 2.20
N GLN A 97 -18.63 3.74 1.63
CA GLN A 97 -19.91 4.44 1.61
C GLN A 97 -21.02 3.47 2.01
N LYS A 98 -21.72 3.72 3.14
CA LYS A 98 -22.77 2.86 3.73
C LYS A 98 -22.54 1.34 3.55
N ASN A 99 -22.95 0.78 2.41
CA ASN A 99 -22.92 -0.66 2.12
C ASN A 99 -21.93 -1.04 1.01
N SER A 100 -20.93 -0.19 0.74
CA SER A 100 -19.94 -0.42 -0.30
C SER A 100 -18.55 -0.03 0.17
N ILE A 101 -17.58 -0.88 -0.16
CA ILE A 101 -16.15 -0.65 0.04
C ILE A 101 -15.51 -0.69 -1.34
N ARG A 102 -14.64 0.28 -1.62
CA ARG A 102 -13.93 0.38 -2.88
C ARG A 102 -12.44 0.51 -2.61
N LEU A 103 -11.64 -0.39 -3.17
CA LEU A 103 -10.19 -0.27 -3.20
C LEU A 103 -9.80 0.88 -4.14
N LEU A 104 -8.93 1.78 -3.66
CA LEU A 104 -8.41 2.95 -4.37
C LEU A 104 -6.99 2.67 -4.87
N ASP A 105 -6.87 1.66 -5.74
CA ASP A 105 -5.63 1.34 -6.44
C ASP A 105 -5.78 1.73 -7.92
N LEU A 106 -4.98 2.68 -8.41
CA LEU A 106 -5.09 3.14 -9.80
C LEU A 106 -4.40 2.20 -10.80
N ASN A 107 -3.53 1.31 -10.35
CA ASN A 107 -2.97 0.25 -11.20
C ASN A 107 -4.02 -0.82 -11.48
N GLN A 108 -4.82 -1.19 -10.47
CA GLN A 108 -5.87 -2.18 -10.63
C GLN A 108 -7.17 -1.58 -11.20
N TYR A 109 -7.50 -0.36 -10.82
CA TYR A 109 -8.73 0.33 -11.22
C TYR A 109 -8.44 1.77 -11.67
N PRO A 110 -7.89 1.99 -12.88
CA PRO A 110 -7.51 3.33 -13.37
C PRO A 110 -8.65 4.37 -13.35
N LYS A 111 -9.90 3.90 -13.53
CA LYS A 111 -11.12 4.75 -13.47
C LYS A 111 -11.33 5.42 -12.10
N ASN A 112 -10.69 4.92 -11.04
CA ASN A 112 -10.74 5.54 -9.72
C ASN A 112 -10.12 6.95 -9.69
N THR A 113 -9.29 7.33 -10.65
CA THR A 113 -8.77 8.71 -10.78
C THR A 113 -9.91 9.73 -10.79
N ILE A 114 -11.02 9.43 -11.48
CA ILE A 114 -12.20 10.30 -11.53
C ILE A 114 -12.77 10.49 -10.12
N ILE A 115 -12.84 9.43 -9.33
CA ILE A 115 -13.40 9.43 -7.97
C ILE A 115 -12.50 10.24 -7.02
N ILE A 116 -11.19 10.03 -7.10
CA ILE A 116 -10.19 10.72 -6.26
C ILE A 116 -10.26 12.23 -6.47
N ASN A 117 -10.55 12.71 -7.68
CA ASN A 117 -10.68 14.15 -7.95
C ASN A 117 -11.87 14.82 -7.23
N TYR A 118 -12.81 14.04 -6.68
CA TYR A 118 -13.90 14.58 -5.85
C TYR A 118 -13.55 14.64 -4.36
N PHE A 119 -12.39 14.13 -3.93
CA PHE A 119 -12.01 14.10 -2.52
C PHE A 119 -11.64 15.49 -2.01
N ASN A 120 -12.34 15.93 -0.96
CA ASN A 120 -12.10 17.17 -0.25
C ASN A 120 -12.75 17.09 1.14
N SER A 121 -12.58 18.12 1.95
CA SER A 121 -13.08 18.20 3.33
C SER A 121 -14.60 18.05 3.45
N ILE A 122 -15.35 18.35 2.39
CA ILE A 122 -16.82 18.27 2.31
C ILE A 122 -17.29 16.87 1.84
N SER A 123 -16.52 16.23 0.96
CA SER A 123 -16.93 14.97 0.35
C SER A 123 -16.49 13.75 1.14
N ILE A 124 -15.42 13.84 1.92
CA ILE A 124 -14.98 12.81 2.86
C ILE A 124 -15.48 13.20 4.24
N ASP A 125 -16.13 12.29 4.96
CA ASP A 125 -16.67 12.55 6.31
C ASP A 125 -15.57 12.35 7.36
N SER A 126 -14.87 11.22 7.29
CA SER A 126 -13.82 10.84 8.23
C SER A 126 -12.71 10.02 7.57
N ILE A 127 -11.53 10.03 8.18
CA ILE A 127 -10.38 9.21 7.80
C ILE A 127 -10.01 8.35 9.01
N GLU A 128 -9.93 7.04 8.83
CA GLU A 128 -9.50 6.08 9.83
C GLU A 128 -8.23 5.38 9.34
N ILE A 129 -7.24 5.24 10.22
CA ILE A 129 -6.00 4.51 9.95
C ILE A 129 -6.07 3.21 10.76
N ILE A 130 -5.93 2.08 10.09
CA ILE A 130 -5.97 0.74 10.69
C ILE A 130 -4.61 0.08 10.49
N GLU A 131 -4.02 -0.42 11.57
CA GLU A 131 -2.67 -1.00 11.58
C GLU A 131 -2.64 -2.32 12.35
N GLY A 132 -1.50 -3.01 12.27
CA GLY A 132 -1.25 -4.23 13.04
C GLY A 132 -2.24 -5.35 12.73
N ASP A 133 -2.57 -6.14 13.74
CA ASP A 133 -3.41 -7.33 13.59
C ASP A 133 -4.84 -6.99 13.16
N LYS A 134 -5.34 -5.79 13.51
CA LYS A 134 -6.63 -5.30 13.05
C LYS A 134 -6.64 -5.08 11.53
N ALA A 135 -5.55 -4.58 10.96
CA ALA A 135 -5.43 -4.43 9.51
C ALA A 135 -5.36 -5.79 8.81
N LEU A 136 -4.54 -6.70 9.35
CA LEU A 136 -4.34 -8.05 8.79
C LEU A 136 -5.62 -8.89 8.84
N SER A 137 -6.39 -8.83 9.92
CA SER A 137 -7.65 -9.57 10.05
C SER A 137 -8.74 -9.08 9.09
N LEU A 138 -8.78 -7.78 8.79
CA LEU A 138 -9.80 -7.19 7.92
C LEU A 138 -9.44 -7.21 6.44
N PHE A 139 -8.16 -7.13 6.10
CA PHE A 139 -7.70 -6.90 4.72
C PHE A 139 -6.60 -7.89 4.27
N GLY A 140 -6.28 -8.89 5.09
CA GLY A 140 -5.32 -9.94 4.77
C GLY A 140 -3.86 -9.48 4.78
N THR A 141 -2.98 -10.32 4.23
CA THR A 141 -1.52 -10.11 4.26
C THR A 141 -1.06 -8.86 3.50
N SER A 142 -1.84 -8.40 2.52
CA SER A 142 -1.58 -7.14 1.81
C SER A 142 -1.66 -5.90 2.71
N ALA A 143 -2.31 -6.02 3.87
CA ALA A 143 -2.53 -4.93 4.83
C ALA A 143 -1.38 -4.75 5.82
N THR A 144 -0.26 -5.44 5.62
CA THR A 144 0.93 -5.40 6.49
C THR A 144 1.45 -3.98 6.72
N CYS A 145 1.30 -3.07 5.75
CA CYS A 145 1.71 -1.66 5.85
C CYS A 145 0.62 -0.72 6.37
N GLY A 146 -0.50 -1.27 6.82
CA GLY A 146 -1.66 -0.51 7.27
C GLY A 146 -2.65 -0.19 6.14
N VAL A 147 -3.81 0.28 6.59
CA VAL A 147 -4.96 0.63 5.74
C VAL A 147 -5.44 2.03 6.09
N VAL A 148 -5.67 2.85 5.08
CA VAL A 148 -6.32 4.15 5.20
C VAL A 148 -7.74 4.05 4.66
N VAL A 149 -8.71 4.23 5.55
CA VAL A 149 -10.14 4.15 5.27
C VAL A 149 -10.71 5.56 5.20
N LEU A 150 -11.14 5.97 4.01
CA LEU A 150 -11.91 7.20 3.82
C LEU A 150 -13.41 6.85 3.88
N LYS A 151 -14.15 7.46 4.80
CA LYS A 151 -15.61 7.28 4.88
C LYS A 151 -16.32 8.46 4.24
N SER A 152 -17.36 8.20 3.46
CA SER A 152 -18.16 9.25 2.84
C SER A 152 -19.62 8.85 2.67
N ASN A 153 -20.51 9.75 3.08
CA ASN A 153 -21.94 9.72 2.79
C ASN A 153 -22.34 10.78 1.75
N ASN A 154 -21.37 11.44 1.12
CA ASN A 154 -21.62 12.53 0.19
C ASN A 154 -22.35 12.06 -1.09
N GLY A 155 -23.54 12.62 -1.33
CA GLY A 155 -24.38 12.24 -2.47
C GLY A 155 -23.78 12.54 -3.84
N LYS A 156 -22.99 13.63 -3.98
CA LYS A 156 -22.31 13.97 -5.24
C LYS A 156 -21.21 12.95 -5.54
N LEU A 157 -20.39 12.60 -4.55
CA LEU A 157 -19.38 11.56 -4.69
C LEU A 157 -20.01 10.21 -5.06
N LYS A 158 -21.10 9.83 -4.40
CA LYS A 158 -21.86 8.61 -4.73
C LYS A 158 -22.36 8.60 -6.19
N ARG A 159 -22.86 9.73 -6.70
CA ARG A 159 -23.29 9.86 -8.11
C ARG A 159 -22.10 9.76 -9.09
N ALA A 160 -20.97 10.39 -8.76
CA ALA A 160 -19.75 10.31 -9.57
C ALA A 160 -19.26 8.85 -9.69
N ILE A 161 -19.26 8.12 -8.58
CA ILE A 161 -18.91 6.68 -8.55
C ILE A 161 -19.86 5.88 -9.44
N LYS A 162 -21.18 6.05 -9.29
CA LYS A 162 -22.16 5.33 -10.15
C LYS A 162 -21.94 5.61 -11.64
N LYS A 163 -21.61 6.86 -12.01
CA LYS A 163 -21.33 7.21 -13.41
C LYS A 163 -20.07 6.52 -13.93
N SER A 164 -19.02 6.41 -13.12
CA SER A 164 -17.77 5.71 -13.50
C SER A 164 -17.94 4.19 -13.72
N LEU A 165 -19.02 3.59 -13.20
CA LEU A 165 -19.31 2.16 -13.29
C LEU A 165 -20.23 1.77 -14.47
N LYS A 166 -20.97 2.72 -15.06
CA LYS A 166 -21.94 2.48 -16.14
C LYS A 166 -21.30 2.45 -17.55
N VAL A 167 -20.06 1.98 -17.65
CA VAL A 167 -19.35 1.85 -18.93
C VAL A 167 -19.33 0.39 -19.32
#